data_AF-A0A920GD00-F1
#
_entry.id   AF-A0A920GD00-F1
#
_cell.length_a   1.000
_cell.length_b   1.000
_cell.length_c   1.000
_cell.angle_alpha   90.00
_cell.angle_beta   90.00
_cell.angle_gamma   90.00
#
_symmetry.space_group_name_H-M   'P 1'
#
loop_
_entity.id
_entity.type
_entity.pdbx_description
1 polymer ?
#
loop_
_entity_poly.entity_id
_entity_poly.type
_entity_poly.pdbx_seq_one_letter_code
_entity_poly.pdbx_strand_id
1 'polypeptide(L)'
;MEFKELSNLYLDLSEEILKDINFDSSLKDNHRQLLFISCIENSLDCEANNIYEIYKNDLEPIEEFNFESKWKKLMEISTIKNIVNSEFDPDGLLSILHDSKERAISVPDTNIISTNKLNDLKKFSLILNKYKSFKELLRKLLDEC
;
A
#
# COMPACT_ATOMS: atom_id res chain seq x y z
N MET A 1 -11.02 -9.35 -15.48
CA MET A 1 -10.88 -7.93 -15.09
C MET A 1 -9.40 -7.62 -15.19
N GLU A 2 -9.04 -6.54 -15.87
CA GLU A 2 -7.63 -6.17 -16.06
C GLU A 2 -7.06 -5.70 -14.72
N PHE A 3 -5.83 -6.12 -14.37
CA PHE A 3 -5.23 -5.80 -13.05
C PHE A 3 -5.25 -4.30 -12.74
N LYS A 4 -5.09 -3.46 -13.76
CA LYS A 4 -5.21 -2.01 -13.67
C LYS A 4 -6.57 -1.52 -13.19
N GLU A 5 -7.66 -2.09 -13.71
CA GLU A 5 -9.03 -1.74 -13.29
C GLU A 5 -9.26 -2.15 -11.83
N LEU A 6 -8.78 -3.33 -11.45
CA LEU A 6 -8.93 -3.84 -10.09
C LEU A 6 -8.12 -3.01 -9.08
N SER A 7 -6.90 -2.60 -9.44
CA SER A 7 -6.10 -1.63 -8.70
C SER A 7 -6.88 -0.33 -8.48
N ASN A 8 -7.44 0.27 -9.54
CA ASN A 8 -8.23 1.50 -9.39
C ASN A 8 -9.46 1.31 -8.50
N LEU A 9 -10.19 0.20 -8.64
CA LEU A 9 -11.35 -0.10 -7.81
C LEU A 9 -10.99 -0.16 -6.32
N TYR A 10 -9.90 -0.83 -5.96
CA TYR A 10 -9.48 -0.90 -4.56
C TYR A 10 -9.03 0.46 -4.02
N LEU A 11 -8.38 1.28 -4.84
CA LEU A 11 -8.03 2.66 -4.46
C LEU A 11 -9.30 3.50 -4.21
N ASP A 12 -10.28 3.47 -5.10
CA ASP A 12 -11.55 4.20 -4.94
C ASP A 12 -12.29 3.73 -3.67
N LEU A 13 -12.34 2.42 -3.41
CA LEU A 13 -12.92 1.87 -2.19
C LEU A 13 -12.20 2.37 -0.94
N SER A 14 -10.87 2.45 -0.96
CA SER A 14 -10.11 2.97 0.18
C SER A 14 -10.45 4.44 0.48
N GLU A 15 -10.71 5.24 -0.54
CA GLU A 15 -11.12 6.64 -0.38
C GLU A 15 -12.51 6.75 0.24
N GLU A 16 -13.46 5.92 -0.20
CA GLU A 16 -14.80 5.88 0.39
C GLU A 16 -14.76 5.39 1.85
N ILE A 17 -13.99 4.35 2.15
CA ILE A 17 -13.83 3.84 3.51
C ILE A 17 -13.24 4.92 4.42
N LEU A 18 -12.25 5.70 3.95
CA LEU A 18 -11.61 6.72 4.77
C LEU A 18 -12.59 7.79 5.26
N LYS A 19 -13.60 8.16 4.45
CA LYS A 19 -14.65 9.11 4.83
C LYS A 19 -15.49 8.63 6.02
N ASP A 20 -15.52 7.31 6.22
CA ASP A 20 -16.33 6.61 7.19
C ASP A 20 -15.56 6.24 8.48
N ILE A 21 -14.25 6.55 8.56
CA ILE A 21 -13.40 6.30 9.73
C ILE A 21 -13.43 7.52 10.66
N ASN A 22 -13.75 7.29 11.93
CA ASN A 22 -13.85 8.29 12.99
C ASN A 22 -12.63 8.34 13.91
N PHE A 23 -11.75 7.33 13.86
CA PHE A 23 -10.57 7.20 14.73
C PHE A 23 -10.92 7.22 16.24
N ASP A 24 -12.08 6.66 16.59
CA ASP A 24 -12.63 6.66 17.95
C ASP A 24 -12.24 5.42 18.78
N SER A 25 -11.38 4.56 18.22
CA SER A 25 -10.93 3.28 18.81
C SER A 25 -12.04 2.25 19.07
N SER A 26 -13.25 2.47 18.54
CA SER A 26 -14.31 1.47 18.61
C SER A 26 -13.97 0.26 17.74
N LEU A 27 -14.53 -0.91 18.08
CA LEU A 27 -14.33 -2.13 17.29
C LEU A 27 -14.72 -1.92 15.81
N LYS A 28 -15.83 -1.20 15.58
CA LYS A 28 -16.31 -0.89 14.23
C LYS A 28 -15.31 0.01 13.48
N ASP A 29 -14.77 1.01 14.15
CA ASP A 29 -13.78 1.91 13.58
C ASP A 29 -12.47 1.19 13.27
N ASN A 30 -11.98 0.35 14.18
CA ASN A 30 -10.79 -0.48 13.96
C ASN A 30 -10.97 -1.44 12.77
N HIS A 31 -12.16 -2.05 12.61
CA HIS A 31 -12.46 -2.85 11.43
C HIS A 31 -12.43 -2.03 10.13
N ARG A 32 -12.95 -0.79 10.13
CA ARG A 32 -12.87 0.08 8.95
C ARG A 32 -11.42 0.48 8.66
N GLN A 33 -10.61 0.73 9.69
CA GLN A 33 -9.19 1.01 9.51
C GLN A 33 -8.45 -0.17 8.87
N LEU A 34 -8.70 -1.39 9.33
CA LEU A 34 -8.14 -2.60 8.72
C LEU A 34 -8.63 -2.78 7.27
N LEU A 35 -9.91 -2.53 7.01
CA LEU A 35 -10.47 -2.61 5.66
C LEU A 35 -9.82 -1.59 4.71
N PHE A 36 -9.60 -0.35 5.17
CA PHE A 36 -8.85 0.66 4.42
C PHE A 36 -7.46 0.15 4.05
N ILE A 37 -6.71 -0.36 5.03
CA ILE A 37 -5.35 -0.89 4.82
C ILE A 37 -5.38 -2.05 3.81
N SER A 38 -6.31 -2.99 3.95
CA SER A 38 -6.45 -4.10 3.01
C SER A 38 -6.82 -3.64 1.60
N CYS A 39 -7.62 -2.59 1.43
CA CYS A 39 -7.87 -2.02 0.11
C CYS A 39 -6.57 -1.48 -0.51
N ILE A 40 -5.74 -0.74 0.24
CA ILE A 40 -4.45 -0.25 -0.25
C ILE A 40 -3.51 -1.42 -0.61
N GLU A 41 -3.41 -2.44 0.24
CA GLU A 41 -2.58 -3.63 -0.03
C GLU A 41 -3.03 -4.37 -1.30
N ASN A 42 -4.34 -4.60 -1.48
CA ASN A 42 -4.86 -5.25 -2.67
C ASN A 42 -4.67 -4.40 -3.94
N SER A 43 -4.79 -3.08 -3.80
CA SER A 43 -4.52 -2.15 -4.90
C SER A 43 -3.05 -2.23 -5.34
N LEU A 44 -2.12 -2.23 -4.38
CA LEU A 44 -0.68 -2.40 -4.63
C LEU A 44 -0.35 -3.77 -5.23
N ASP A 45 -1.01 -4.84 -4.79
CA ASP A 45 -0.83 -6.19 -5.38
C ASP A 45 -1.27 -6.22 -6.85
N CYS A 46 -2.46 -5.67 -7.14
CA CYS A 46 -2.96 -5.58 -8.50
C CYS A 46 -2.04 -4.73 -9.38
N GLU A 47 -1.54 -3.61 -8.87
CA GLU A 47 -0.60 -2.77 -9.60
C GLU A 47 0.72 -3.52 -9.90
N ALA A 48 1.23 -4.29 -8.93
CA ALA A 48 2.42 -5.11 -9.13
C ALA A 48 2.20 -6.17 -10.23
N ASN A 49 1.05 -6.86 -10.22
CA ASN A 49 0.71 -7.82 -11.27
C ASN A 49 0.55 -7.14 -12.64
N ASN A 50 -0.03 -5.93 -12.67
CA ASN A 50 -0.15 -5.14 -13.91
C ASN A 50 1.22 -4.80 -14.51
N ILE A 51 2.18 -4.36 -13.67
CA ILE A 51 3.55 -4.08 -14.11
C ILE A 51 4.24 -5.37 -14.54
N TYR A 52 4.08 -6.45 -13.79
CA TYR A 52 4.65 -7.74 -14.15
C TYR A 52 4.21 -8.21 -15.55
N GLU A 53 2.93 -8.06 -15.92
CA GLU A 53 2.45 -8.44 -17.26
C GLU A 53 3.18 -7.71 -18.39
N ILE A 54 3.67 -6.49 -18.16
CA ILE A 54 4.48 -5.72 -19.12
C ILE A 54 5.86 -6.38 -19.30
N TYR A 55 6.44 -6.94 -18.24
CA TYR A 55 7.81 -7.49 -18.19
C TYR A 55 7.88 -9.01 -18.02
N LYS A 56 6.77 -9.74 -18.20
CA LYS A 56 6.67 -11.17 -17.86
C LYS A 56 7.67 -12.08 -18.56
N ASN A 57 8.21 -11.66 -19.69
CA ASN A 57 9.21 -12.42 -20.43
C ASN A 57 10.63 -12.20 -19.89
N ASP A 58 10.84 -11.14 -19.12
CA ASP A 58 12.14 -10.71 -18.59
C ASP A 58 12.28 -11.02 -17.08
N LEU A 59 11.22 -11.49 -16.43
CA LEU A 59 11.16 -11.76 -14.99
C LEU A 59 10.65 -13.16 -14.69
N GLU A 60 11.12 -13.72 -13.58
CA GLU A 60 10.53 -14.93 -13.01
C GLU A 60 9.08 -14.67 -12.54
N PRO A 61 8.20 -15.69 -12.58
CA PRO A 61 6.81 -15.58 -12.12
C PRO A 61 6.70 -15.10 -10.66
N ILE A 62 5.68 -14.30 -10.38
CA ILE A 62 5.50 -13.62 -9.08
C ILE A 62 4.19 -13.96 -8.37
N GLU A 63 3.36 -14.84 -8.93
CA GLU A 63 1.98 -15.11 -8.49
C GLU A 63 1.92 -15.71 -7.08
N GLU A 64 2.94 -16.47 -6.68
CA GLU A 64 3.01 -17.12 -5.37
C GLU A 64 3.53 -16.18 -4.26
N PHE A 65 4.03 -14.99 -4.62
CA PHE A 65 4.53 -14.03 -3.65
C PHE A 65 3.41 -13.22 -3.00
N ASN A 66 3.64 -12.81 -1.74
CA ASN A 66 2.85 -11.73 -1.15
C ASN A 66 3.19 -10.38 -1.82
N PHE A 67 2.34 -9.38 -1.63
CA PHE A 67 2.48 -8.10 -2.32
C PHE A 67 3.84 -7.42 -2.07
N GLU A 68 4.38 -7.45 -0.84
CA GLU A 68 5.70 -6.85 -0.54
C GLU A 68 6.82 -7.55 -1.31
N SER A 69 6.80 -8.88 -1.33
CA SER A 69 7.77 -9.70 -2.07
C SER A 69 7.65 -9.49 -3.58
N LYS A 70 6.43 -9.30 -4.11
CA LYS A 70 6.23 -8.91 -5.52
C LYS A 70 6.93 -7.60 -5.84
N TRP A 71 6.74 -6.56 -5.03
CA TRP A 71 7.42 -5.28 -5.22
C TRP A 71 8.95 -5.41 -5.12
N LYS A 72 9.45 -6.26 -4.23
CA LYS A 72 10.89 -6.55 -4.18
C LYS A 72 11.41 -7.19 -5.45
N LYS A 73 10.67 -8.14 -6.04
CA LYS A 73 11.03 -8.78 -7.30
C LYS A 73 11.00 -7.77 -8.47
N LEU A 74 10.00 -6.88 -8.51
CA LEU A 74 9.91 -5.83 -9.52
C LEU A 74 11.08 -4.84 -9.50
N MET A 75 11.87 -4.77 -8.42
CA MET A 75 13.12 -3.99 -8.38
C MET A 75 14.22 -4.52 -9.32
N GLU A 76 14.06 -5.71 -9.89
CA GLU A 76 14.93 -6.22 -10.96
C GLU A 76 14.77 -5.42 -12.25
N ILE A 77 13.62 -4.74 -12.46
CA ILE A 77 13.39 -3.83 -13.57
C ILE A 77 14.16 -2.53 -13.31
N SER A 78 15.22 -2.28 -14.09
CA SER A 78 16.12 -1.14 -13.92
C SER A 78 15.40 0.21 -13.94
N THR A 79 14.38 0.36 -14.78
CA THR A 79 13.61 1.61 -14.94
C THR A 79 12.91 2.04 -13.64
N ILE A 80 12.32 1.10 -12.90
CA ILE A 80 11.50 1.42 -11.71
C ILE A 80 12.21 1.14 -10.39
N LYS A 81 13.36 0.45 -10.42
CA LYS A 81 14.12 0.00 -9.24
C LYS A 81 14.25 1.06 -8.16
N ASN A 82 14.71 2.26 -8.51
CA ASN A 82 15.00 3.29 -7.52
C ASN A 82 13.73 3.86 -6.88
N ILE A 83 12.65 4.01 -7.65
CA ILE A 83 11.37 4.50 -7.13
C ILE A 83 10.75 3.47 -6.20
N VAL A 84 10.74 2.20 -6.61
CA VAL A 84 10.22 1.11 -5.77
C VAL A 84 11.04 0.98 -4.49
N ASN A 85 12.37 1.04 -4.59
CA ASN A 85 13.25 0.94 -3.42
C ASN A 85 12.99 2.05 -2.40
N SER A 86 12.73 3.29 -2.85
CA SER A 86 12.42 4.40 -1.92
C SER A 86 11.10 4.22 -1.17
N GLU A 87 10.16 3.40 -1.66
CA GLU A 87 8.93 3.13 -0.91
C GLU A 87 9.15 2.21 0.31
N PHE A 88 10.30 1.55 0.39
CA PHE A 88 10.73 0.76 1.57
C PHE A 88 11.54 1.58 2.58
N ASP A 89 11.89 2.84 2.29
CA ASP A 89 12.53 3.72 3.27
C ASP A 89 11.56 4.03 4.43
N PRO A 90 12.02 4.48 5.62
CA PRO A 90 11.15 4.70 6.78
C PRO A 90 9.98 5.66 6.55
N ASP A 91 10.12 6.59 5.60
CA ASP A 91 9.09 7.53 5.17
C ASP A 91 8.41 7.11 3.85
N GLY A 92 8.78 5.97 3.28
CA GLY A 92 8.16 5.38 2.09
C GLY A 92 6.75 4.83 2.35
N LEU A 93 5.97 4.68 1.28
CA LEU A 93 4.59 4.19 1.35
C LEU A 93 4.48 2.84 2.05
N LEU A 94 5.33 1.87 1.69
CA LEU A 94 5.24 0.49 2.20
C LEU A 94 5.54 0.46 3.69
N SER A 95 6.56 1.19 4.13
CA SER A 95 6.90 1.33 5.56
C SER A 95 5.78 1.99 6.36
N ILE A 96 5.18 3.06 5.84
CA ILE A 96 4.07 3.77 6.50
C ILE A 96 2.82 2.89 6.57
N LEU A 97 2.54 2.12 5.52
CA LEU A 97 1.40 1.19 5.46
C LEU A 97 1.58 0.06 6.47
N HIS A 98 2.77 -0.56 6.51
CA HIS A 98 3.12 -1.60 7.46
C HIS A 98 2.97 -1.12 8.92
N ASP A 99 3.55 0.03 9.25
CA ASP A 99 3.43 0.67 10.57
C ASP A 99 1.96 0.92 10.96
N SER A 100 1.13 1.36 10.00
CA SER A 100 -0.29 1.60 10.26
C SER A 100 -1.07 0.32 10.50
N LYS A 101 -0.68 -0.77 9.83
CA LYS A 101 -1.25 -2.12 9.99
C LYS A 101 -0.91 -2.69 11.36
N GLU A 102 0.35 -2.61 11.77
CA GLU A 102 0.76 -3.06 13.10
C GLU A 102 0.00 -2.31 14.21
N ARG A 103 -0.14 -0.99 14.08
CA ARG A 103 -0.94 -0.16 15.01
C ARG A 103 -2.42 -0.55 15.05
N ALA A 104 -3.03 -0.88 13.91
CA ALA A 104 -4.43 -1.28 13.84
C ALA A 104 -4.71 -2.67 14.43
N ILE A 105 -3.69 -3.55 14.45
CA ILE A 105 -3.79 -4.91 15.00
C ILE A 105 -3.35 -4.96 16.48
N SER A 106 -2.45 -4.05 16.88
CA SER A 106 -1.93 -4.01 18.25
C SER A 106 -3.05 -3.83 19.29
N VAL A 107 -3.03 -4.67 20.31
CA VAL A 107 -3.85 -4.45 21.52
C VAL A 107 -3.14 -3.39 22.36
N PRO A 108 -3.84 -2.36 22.88
CA PRO A 108 -3.20 -1.37 23.75
C PRO A 108 -2.61 -2.05 24.98
N ASP A 109 -1.29 -2.13 25.07
CA ASP A 109 -0.61 -2.59 26.28
C ASP A 109 -0.57 -1.43 27.27
N THR A 110 -1.35 -1.52 28.35
CA THR A 110 -1.47 -0.46 29.36
C THR A 110 -0.22 -0.31 30.23
N ASN A 111 0.75 -1.22 30.11
CA ASN A 111 1.91 -1.30 30.99
C ASN A 111 3.19 -0.66 30.45
N ILE A 112 3.20 -0.21 29.19
CA ILE A 112 4.40 0.36 28.58
C ILE A 112 4.08 1.77 28.06
N ILE A 113 4.84 2.77 28.51
CA ILE A 113 4.90 4.10 27.88
C ILE A 113 5.72 3.96 26.58
N SER A 114 5.26 3.10 25.68
CA SER A 114 5.67 3.13 24.28
C SER A 114 4.94 4.29 23.61
N THR A 115 5.51 4.83 22.55
CA THR A 115 4.83 5.78 21.66
C THR A 115 3.63 5.08 21.00
N ASN A 116 2.54 4.93 21.76
CA ASN A 116 1.23 4.43 21.34
C ASN A 116 0.56 5.48 20.44
N LYS A 117 1.26 5.89 19.38
CA LYS A 117 0.71 6.80 18.39
C LYS A 117 -0.32 5.99 17.61
N LEU A 118 -1.59 6.17 17.96
CA LEU A 118 -2.69 5.54 17.24
C LEU A 118 -2.69 6.06 15.80
N ASN A 119 -3.34 5.30 14.92
CA ASN A 119 -3.65 5.81 13.58
C ASN A 119 -4.54 7.04 13.69
N ASP A 120 -4.32 7.98 12.79
CA ASP A 120 -5.13 9.19 12.66
C ASP A 120 -5.43 9.50 11.20
N LEU A 121 -6.34 10.44 10.98
CA LEU A 121 -6.72 10.89 9.65
C LEU A 121 -5.51 11.37 8.82
N LYS A 122 -4.52 12.00 9.48
CA LYS A 122 -3.33 12.51 8.78
C LYS A 122 -2.48 11.37 8.23
N LYS A 123 -2.29 10.29 8.99
CA LYS A 123 -1.56 9.09 8.59
C LYS A 123 -2.25 8.40 7.41
N PHE A 124 -3.57 8.24 7.45
CA PHE A 124 -4.30 7.57 6.37
C PHE A 124 -4.38 8.43 5.11
N SER A 125 -4.54 9.74 5.26
CA SER A 125 -4.43 10.69 4.14
C SER A 125 -3.03 10.68 3.52
N LEU A 126 -1.98 10.54 4.35
CA LEU A 126 -0.61 10.44 3.88
C LEU A 126 -0.38 9.16 3.05
N ILE A 127 -0.94 8.02 3.46
CA ILE A 127 -0.90 6.76 2.70
C ILE A 127 -1.53 6.96 1.32
N LEU A 128 -2.75 7.51 1.25
CA LEU A 128 -3.41 7.78 -0.03
C LEU A 128 -2.59 8.70 -0.93
N ASN A 129 -2.09 9.81 -0.39
CA ASN A 129 -1.33 10.78 -1.16
C ASN A 129 -0.02 10.19 -1.70
N LYS A 130 0.70 9.43 -0.86
CA LYS A 130 1.92 8.72 -1.29
C LYS A 130 1.60 7.68 -2.34
N TYR A 131 0.54 6.89 -2.16
CA TYR A 131 0.19 5.88 -3.13
C TYR A 131 -0.20 6.47 -4.49
N LYS A 132 -1.02 7.53 -4.51
CA LYS A 132 -1.33 8.27 -5.75
C LYS A 132 -0.07 8.80 -6.43
N SER A 133 0.85 9.38 -5.65
CA SER A 133 2.12 9.91 -6.17
C SER A 133 3.01 8.81 -6.75
N PHE A 134 3.14 7.68 -6.04
CA PHE A 134 3.89 6.52 -6.48
C PHE A 134 3.32 5.93 -7.77
N LYS A 135 2.01 5.73 -7.84
CA LYS A 135 1.32 5.23 -9.04
C LYS A 135 1.50 6.16 -10.25
N GLU A 136 1.41 7.47 -10.04
CA GLU A 136 1.65 8.47 -11.09
C GLU A 136 3.10 8.46 -11.60
N LEU A 137 4.08 8.33 -10.70
CA LEU A 137 5.50 8.23 -11.06
C LEU A 137 5.78 6.96 -11.85
N LEU A 138 5.26 5.81 -11.40
CA LEU A 138 5.38 4.54 -12.12
C LEU A 138 4.79 4.64 -13.52
N ARG A 139 3.57 5.16 -13.65
CA ARG A 139 2.93 5.35 -14.96
C ARG A 139 3.80 6.16 -15.91
N LYS A 140 4.34 7.30 -15.47
CA LYS A 140 5.18 8.16 -16.32
C LYS A 140 6.44 7.42 -16.79
N LEU A 141 7.11 6.70 -15.90
CA LEU A 141 8.30 5.94 -16.26
C LEU A 141 8.02 4.78 -17.22
N LEU A 142 6.89 4.11 -17.04
CA LEU A 142 6.49 2.97 -17.86
C LEU A 142 5.95 3.40 -19.23
N ASP A 143 5.26 4.54 -19.31
CA ASP A 143 4.78 5.12 -20.57
C ASP A 143 5.94 5.74 -21.40
N GLU A 144 7.07 6.06 -20.77
CA GLU A 144 8.30 6.56 -21.42
C GLU A 144 9.23 5.45 -21.97
N CYS A 145 8.93 4.17 -21.68
CA CYS A 145 9.72 3.00 -22.12
C CYS A 145 9.07 2.28 -23.31
#